data_AF-A0A956IT85-F1
#
_entry.id   AF-A0A956IT85-F1
#
_cell.length_a   1.000
_cell.length_b   1.000
_cell.length_c   1.000
_cell.angle_alpha   90.00
_cell.angle_beta   90.00
_cell.angle_gamma   90.00
#
_symmetry.space_group_name_H-M   'P 1'
#
loop_
_entity.id
_entity.type
_entity.pdbx_description
1 polymer ?
#
loop_
_entity_poly.entity_id
_entity_poly.type
_entity_poly.pdbx_seq_one_letter_code
_entity_poly.pdbx_strand_id
1 'polypeptide(L)' 'MTAKLRKFRYEFPPTEARFIAAPTADAAVLYIRRAYPHNTRDVLATLREIPRWPEFWKTLDHQGMVLPPSDD' A
#
# COMPACT_ATOMS: atom_id res chain seq x y z
N MET A 1 16.25 -10.26 -10.29
CA MET A 1 16.11 -9.99 -8.84
C MET A 1 14.78 -9.30 -8.62
N THR A 2 13.76 -10.02 -8.17
CA THR A 2 12.45 -9.43 -7.87
C THR A 2 12.59 -8.64 -6.57
N ALA A 3 12.50 -7.30 -6.63
CA ALA A 3 12.60 -6.48 -5.43
C ALA A 3 11.43 -6.82 -4.49
N LYS A 4 11.73 -7.12 -3.22
CA LYS A 4 10.70 -7.38 -2.20
C LYS A 4 9.84 -6.13 -2.05
N LEU A 5 8.54 -6.23 -2.37
CA LEU A 5 7.61 -5.12 -2.24
C LEU A 5 7.34 -4.83 -0.76
N ARG A 6 7.39 -3.56 -0.39
CA ARG A 6 6.98 -3.06 0.92
C ARG A 6 5.51 -2.68 0.88
N LYS A 7 4.87 -2.70 2.04
CA LYS A 7 3.44 -2.47 2.20
C LYS A 7 3.26 -1.11 2.86
N PHE A 8 2.41 -0.28 2.29
CA PHE A 8 2.11 1.04 2.83
C PHE A 8 0.62 1.21 3.03
N ARG A 9 0.24 1.84 4.14
CA ARG A 9 -1.12 2.30 4.45
C ARG A 9 -1.15 3.82 4.35
N TYR A 10 -2.20 4.38 3.78
CA TYR A 10 -2.53 5.80 3.87
C TYR A 10 -4.04 5.94 4.05
N GLU A 11 -4.51 7.14 4.38
CA GLU A 11 -5.93 7.42 4.58
C GLU A 11 -6.38 8.50 3.61
N PHE A 12 -7.30 8.15 2.71
CA PHE A 12 -7.98 9.10 1.84
C PHE A 12 -9.22 8.50 1.16
N PRO A 13 -10.44 9.08 1.32
CA PRO A 13 -10.76 10.23 2.19
C PRO A 13 -10.43 9.96 3.68
N PRO A 14 -10.44 10.97 4.56
CA PRO A 14 -10.16 10.78 5.98
C PRO A 14 -10.98 9.61 6.55
N THR A 15 -10.38 8.80 7.42
CA THR A 15 -10.95 7.56 8.00
C THR A 15 -11.05 6.35 7.06
N GLU A 16 -10.82 6.51 5.75
CA GLU A 16 -10.76 5.38 4.81
C GLU A 16 -9.31 4.91 4.61
N ALA A 17 -8.96 3.77 5.20
CA ALA A 17 -7.65 3.16 5.04
C ALA A 17 -7.48 2.55 3.64
N ARG A 18 -6.45 3.00 2.94
CA ARG A 18 -6.01 2.51 1.63
C ARG A 18 -4.60 1.94 1.72
N PHE A 19 -4.30 1.06 0.78
CA PHE A 19 -3.15 0.18 0.84
C PHE A 19 -2.45 0.09 -0.51
N ILE A 20 -1.12 0.21 -0.53
CA ILE A 20 -0.31 0.07 -1.75
C ILE A 20 0.96 -0.73 -1.49
N ALA A 21 1.33 -1.56 -2.47
CA ALA A 21 2.61 -2.24 -2.51
C ALA A 21 3.59 -1.42 -3.36
N ALA A 22 4.77 -1.11 -2.83
CA ALA A 22 5.78 -0.36 -3.57
C ALA A 22 7.20 -0.85 -3.24
N PRO A 23 8.15 -0.77 -4.19
CA PRO A 23 9.53 -1.22 -3.95
C PRO A 23 10.28 -0.34 -2.93
N THR A 24 9.90 0.94 -2.82
CA THR A 24 10.50 1.92 -1.90
C THR A 24 9.43 2.91 -1.41
N ALA A 25 9.72 3.63 -0.32
CA ALA A 25 8.87 4.71 0.16
C ALA A 25 8.73 5.84 -0.88
N ASP A 26 9.80 6.15 -1.63
CA ASP A 26 9.76 7.16 -2.70
C ASP A 26 8.78 6.77 -3.82
N ALA A 27 8.75 5.49 -4.21
CA ALA A 27 7.78 4.99 -5.17
C ALA A 27 6.33 5.13 -4.67
N ALA A 28 6.08 4.90 -3.37
CA ALA A 28 4.78 5.15 -2.75
C ALA A 28 4.41 6.66 -2.75
N VAL A 29 5.37 7.54 -2.46
CA VAL A 29 5.18 8.99 -2.52
C VAL A 29 4.86 9.46 -3.95
N LEU A 30 5.59 8.97 -4.95
CA LEU A 30 5.35 9.28 -6.36
C LEU A 30 3.96 8.83 -6.82
N TYR A 31 3.51 7.66 -6.39
CA TYR A 31 2.14 7.20 -6.62
C TYR A 31 1.13 8.18 -6.03
N ILE A 32 1.28 8.58 -4.75
CA ILE A 32 0.36 9.50 -4.08
C ILE A 32 0.32 10.87 -4.77
N ARG A 33 1.47 11.42 -5.17
CA ARG A 33 1.55 12.69 -5.91
C ARG A 33 0.78 12.65 -7.23
N ARG A 34 0.78 11.51 -7.92
CA ARG A 34 0.05 11.30 -9.18
C ARG A 34 -1.43 11.05 -8.96
N ALA A 35 -1.79 10.27 -7.94
CA ALA A 35 -3.17 9.89 -7.65
C ALA A 35 -3.97 11.03 -6.99
N TYR A 36 -3.32 11.85 -6.16
CA TYR A 36 -3.94 12.89 -5.34
C TYR A 36 -3.21 14.23 -5.49
N PRO A 37 -3.10 14.80 -6.70
CA PRO A 37 -2.32 16.02 -6.93
C PRO A 37 -2.78 17.22 -6.09
N HIS A 38 -4.08 17.29 -5.78
CA HIS A 38 -4.68 18.38 -4.99
C HIS A 38 -4.66 18.14 -3.47
N ASN A 39 -4.50 16.90 -3.02
CA ASN A 39 -4.55 16.51 -1.60
C ASN A 39 -3.24 15.86 -1.13
N THR A 40 -2.18 15.97 -1.93
CA THR A 40 -0.92 15.25 -1.71
C THR A 40 -0.41 15.44 -0.28
N ARG A 41 -0.46 16.66 0.26
CA ARG A 41 0.04 16.95 1.61
C ARG A 41 -0.75 16.19 2.69
N ASP A 42 -2.07 16.20 2.61
CA ASP A 42 -2.95 15.51 3.56
C ASP A 42 -2.79 13.99 3.48
N VAL A 43 -2.73 13.45 2.26
CA VAL A 43 -2.55 12.00 2.06
C VAL A 43 -1.17 11.55 2.51
N LEU A 44 -0.11 12.30 2.20
CA LEU A 44 1.24 11.97 2.63
C LEU A 44 1.42 12.05 4.14
N ALA A 45 0.68 12.92 4.84
CA ALA A 45 0.72 13.00 6.31
C ALA A 45 0.24 11.71 6.99
N THR A 46 -0.59 10.91 6.32
CA THR A 46 -1.14 9.64 6.83
C THR A 46 -0.38 8.41 6.32
N LEU A 47 0.59 8.58 5.41
CA LEU A 47 1.35 7.48 4.83
C LEU A 47 2.25 6.81 5.88
N ARG A 48 2.08 5.49 6.07
CA ARG A 48 2.86 4.65 6.97
C ARG A 48 3.26 3.35 6.28
N GLU A 49 4.52 2.97 6.39
CA GLU A 49 4.94 1.59 6.09
C GLU A 49 4.36 0.65 7.14
N ILE A 50 3.83 -0.50 6.72
CA ILE A 50 3.25 -1.51 7.60
C ILE A 50 3.99 -2.84 7.43
N PRO A 51 4.17 -3.63 8.51
CA PRO A 51 4.91 -4.89 8.44
C PRO A 51 4.16 -5.97 7.63
N ARG A 52 2.82 -6.00 7.76
CA ARG A 52 1.96 -7.00 7.12
C ARG A 52 0.67 -6.39 6.59
N TRP A 53 0.03 -7.07 5.64
CA TRP A 53 -1.30 -6.70 5.19
C TRP A 53 -2.32 -6.95 6.30
N PRO A 54 -3.43 -6.19 6.34
CA PRO A 54 -4.54 -6.49 7.23
C PRO A 54 -5.04 -7.92 7.02
N GLU A 55 -5.55 -8.56 8.07
CA GLU A 55 -6.01 -9.96 8.00
C GLU A 55 -7.18 -10.17 7.02
N PHE A 56 -8.01 -9.15 6.82
CA PHE A 56 -9.09 -9.17 5.82
C PHE A 56 -8.59 -9.02 4.38
N TRP A 57 -7.31 -8.70 4.17
CA TRP A 57 -6.72 -8.45 2.85
C TRP A 57 -6.24 -9.75 2.23
N LYS A 58 -6.95 -10.21 1.20
CA LYS A 58 -6.59 -11.41 0.44
C LYS A 58 -5.49 -11.07 -0.57
N THR A 59 -4.35 -11.74 -0.49
CA THR A 59 -3.33 -11.64 -1.53
C THR A 59 -3.73 -12.57 -2.66
N LEU A 60 -3.72 -12.08 -3.91
CA LEU A 60 -4.01 -12.90 -5.08
C LEU A 60 -2.71 -13.27 -5.79
N ASP A 61 -2.64 -14.48 -6.34
CA ASP A 61 -1.57 -14.88 -7.24
C ASP A 61 -1.81 -14.33 -8.66
N HIS A 62 -0.87 -14.55 -9.58
CA HIS A 62 -0.98 -14.16 -11.00
C HIS A 62 -2.21 -14.73 -11.75
N GLN A 63 -2.80 -15.80 -11.25
CA GLN A 63 -4.03 -16.42 -11.77
C GLN A 63 -5.29 -15.90 -11.06
N GLY A 64 -5.16 -14.99 -10.10
CA GLY A 64 -6.28 -14.43 -9.35
C GLY A 64 -6.79 -15.31 -8.20
N MET A 65 -6.06 -16.38 -7.84
CA MET A 65 -6.41 -17.24 -6.70
C MET A 65 -5.92 -16.63 -5.40
N VAL A 66 -6.69 -16.82 -4.32
CA VAL A 66 -6.30 -16.37 -2.99
C VAL A 66 -5.11 -17.19 -2.50
N LEU A 67 -3.98 -16.52 -2.28
CA LEU A 67 -2.84 -17.11 -1.61
C LEU A 67 -3.16 -17.29 -0.12
N PRO A 68 -2.66 -18.39 0.50
CA PRO A 68 -2.77 -18.55 1.95
C PRO A 68 -2.12 -17.35 2.66
N PRO A 69 -2.61 -16.96 3.85
CA PRO A 69 -1.96 -15.93 4.64
C PRO A 69 -0.49 -16.32 4.82
N SER A 70 0.43 -15.45 4.42
CA SER A 70 1.85 -15.68 4.63
C SER A 70 2.13 -15.56 6.13
N ASP A 71 2.34 -16.70 6.78
CA ASP A 71 2.84 -16.81 8.15
C ASP A 71 4.33 -16.45 8.12
N ASP A 72 4.67 -15.23 8.50
CA ASP A 72 6.04 -14.74 8.74
C ASP A 72 6.08 -14.07 10.11
#